data_AF-A0A813SZQ6-F1
#
_entry.id   AF-A0A813SZQ6-F1
#
_cell.length_a   1.000
_cell.length_b   1.000
_cell.length_c   1.000
_cell.angle_alpha   90.00
_cell.angle_beta   90.00
_cell.angle_gamma   90.00
#
_symmetry.space_group_name_H-M   'P 1'
#
loop_
_entity.id
_entity.type
_entity.pdbx_description
1 polymer ?
#
loop_
_entity_poly.entity_id
_entity_poly.type
_entity_poly.pdbx_seq_one_letter_code
_entity_poly.pdbx_strand_id
1 'polypeptide(L)'
;MVRSIVFIFLIVLINVSECQITSVAIEKPSLCITGKYIVPLFSTKIIRTTFNRTYLKQLNIHEIHIYAIISDQKVAEFENHRSITEKTFRISNNTKLNNNKPMIVYNLKINANYMNRTYIHYSIRFIDTNNHTYHINCSSILIVSSPKRLIDTIFKNVIPFIIIFTSIQMGILLDVGVLKELIKRPIQVLIGFVCQYGMMPILAYTISKLFRYDPLYGLGLFVVGCCPGGSASNQWTVIFDGDLNLSVFMSFASTVASFFMMPFWLYTLGQYAYLEELKIRIPFLNLAQSLLTIIAPVGIGMLLVHCIPKLKSIIQRIVKPTLILIIFYFFVFGAFANYYLLRYIDLRTALTAPLLPWLGFGLGGLLAWIFKQDEKRIITIGIETGIQNIGIAFMILLYSLPAPDNSQATVMPLVVAYLSLQPLYILLIYQTIRRKCCKSEKSVDTLSKTTPELSEVKSEVLDNEISLPLTAAGLSAGSEPIKIV
;
A
#
# COMPACT_ATOMS: atom_id res chain seq x y z
N MET A 1 9.74 -0.98 31.90
CA MET A 1 8.98 -0.39 30.77
C MET A 1 9.52 -0.83 29.41
N VAL A 2 10.82 -0.65 29.09
CA VAL A 2 11.43 -1.09 27.81
C VAL A 2 11.28 -2.61 27.57
N ARG A 3 11.48 -3.44 28.59
CA ARG A 3 11.26 -4.90 28.49
C ARG A 3 9.82 -5.29 28.13
N SER A 4 8.82 -4.57 28.62
CA SER A 4 7.40 -4.84 28.32
C SER A 4 7.02 -4.39 26.90
N ILE A 5 7.61 -3.29 26.42
CA ILE A 5 7.44 -2.80 25.04
C ILE A 5 8.09 -3.77 24.04
N VAL A 6 9.29 -4.28 24.37
CA VAL A 6 9.96 -5.33 23.57
C VAL A 6 9.17 -6.64 23.58
N PHE A 7 8.51 -6.98 24.69
CA PHE A 7 7.69 -8.20 24.79
C PHE A 7 6.42 -8.12 23.93
N ILE A 8 5.73 -6.97 23.92
CA ILE A 8 4.61 -6.72 23.01
C ILE A 8 5.08 -6.72 21.54
N PHE A 9 6.25 -6.12 21.27
CA PHE A 9 6.89 -6.18 19.94
C PHE A 9 7.20 -7.63 19.50
N LEU A 10 7.64 -8.48 20.43
CA LEU A 10 7.92 -9.90 20.15
C LEU A 10 6.64 -10.69 19.86
N ILE A 11 5.54 -10.41 20.58
CA ILE A 11 4.24 -11.06 20.33
C ILE A 11 3.68 -10.70 18.95
N VAL A 12 3.86 -9.45 18.51
CA VAL A 12 3.48 -9.01 17.15
C VAL A 12 4.35 -9.69 16.08
N LEU A 13 5.64 -9.95 16.35
CA LEU A 13 6.53 -10.70 15.45
C LEU A 13 6.18 -12.18 15.35
N ILE A 14 5.68 -12.80 16.44
CA ILE A 14 5.39 -14.25 16.48
C ILE A 14 4.14 -14.61 15.65
N ASN A 15 3.19 -13.69 15.47
CA ASN A 15 2.01 -13.91 14.62
C ASN A 15 2.27 -13.72 13.11
N VAL A 16 3.49 -13.34 12.71
CA VAL A 16 3.92 -13.34 11.29
C VAL A 16 4.53 -14.71 10.94
N SER A 17 3.88 -15.78 11.36
CA SER A 17 4.30 -17.14 11.01
C SER A 17 3.84 -17.46 9.59
N GLU A 18 4.81 -17.49 8.67
CA GLU A 18 4.65 -17.96 7.31
C GLU A 18 3.91 -19.31 7.28
N CYS A 19 2.77 -19.39 6.58
CA CYS A 19 2.17 -20.66 6.23
C CYS A 19 3.01 -21.30 5.11
N GLN A 20 4.12 -21.94 5.48
CA GLN A 20 4.84 -22.89 4.63
C GLN A 20 4.12 -24.23 4.70
N ILE A 21 3.40 -24.60 3.64
CA ILE A 21 3.04 -26.00 3.39
C ILE A 21 3.33 -26.29 1.93
N THR A 22 4.17 -27.29 1.69
CA THR A 22 4.07 -28.24 0.56
C THR A 22 5.14 -29.32 0.66
N SER A 23 5.03 -30.18 1.67
CA SER A 23 5.27 -31.61 1.45
C SER A 23 3.89 -32.29 1.49
N VAL A 24 3.60 -33.12 0.49
CA VAL A 24 2.40 -33.96 0.46
C VAL A 24 2.81 -35.32 1.00
N ALA A 25 2.12 -35.75 2.06
CA ALA A 25 2.04 -37.15 2.44
C ALA A 25 1.06 -37.85 1.49
N ILE A 26 1.45 -39.02 0.99
CA ILE A 26 0.60 -39.90 0.20
C ILE A 26 -0.42 -40.51 1.16
N GLU A 27 -1.67 -40.02 1.15
CA GLU A 27 -2.78 -40.78 1.72
C GLU A 27 -3.10 -41.94 0.77
N LYS A 28 -2.81 -43.17 1.21
CA LYS A 28 -3.27 -44.39 0.54
C LYS A 28 -4.67 -44.75 1.03
N PRO A 29 -5.52 -45.38 0.18
CA PRO A 29 -5.13 -46.20 -0.97
C PRO A 29 -5.60 -45.64 -2.32
N SER A 30 -5.48 -44.34 -2.59
CA SER A 30 -5.65 -43.83 -3.96
C SER A 30 -4.30 -43.55 -4.58
N LEU A 31 -4.00 -44.13 -5.76
CA LEU A 31 -2.86 -43.79 -6.63
C LEU A 31 -2.97 -42.37 -7.24
N CYS A 32 -3.73 -41.49 -6.58
CA CYS A 32 -4.18 -40.21 -7.07
C CYS A 32 -3.24 -39.08 -6.61
N ILE A 33 -2.89 -38.17 -7.52
CA ILE A 33 -2.06 -37.00 -7.21
C ILE A 33 -2.99 -35.87 -6.77
N THR A 34 -3.11 -35.68 -5.46
CA THR A 34 -3.85 -34.56 -4.86
C THR A 34 -2.92 -33.71 -4.03
N GLY A 35 -2.97 -32.39 -4.22
CA GLY A 35 -2.14 -31.45 -3.49
C GLY A 35 -2.53 -30.00 -3.76
N LYS A 36 -2.08 -29.12 -2.88
CA LYS A 36 -2.18 -27.66 -3.04
C LYS A 36 -0.78 -27.11 -3.18
N TYR A 37 -0.42 -26.56 -4.33
CA TYR A 37 0.91 -26.04 -4.63
C TYR A 37 0.88 -24.51 -4.67
N ILE A 38 1.81 -23.86 -3.95
CA ILE A 38 1.95 -22.39 -3.98
C ILE A 38 3.25 -22.05 -4.70
N VAL A 39 3.14 -21.38 -5.83
CA VAL A 39 4.28 -20.97 -6.67
C VAL A 39 4.35 -19.44 -6.70
N PRO A 40 5.52 -18.83 -6.44
CA PRO A 40 5.66 -17.39 -6.56
C PRO A 40 5.63 -16.97 -8.04
N LEU A 41 5.03 -15.81 -8.31
CA LEU A 41 5.00 -15.19 -9.63
C LEU A 41 6.43 -15.01 -10.19
N PHE A 42 6.59 -15.20 -11.50
CA PHE A 42 7.87 -15.12 -12.22
C PHE A 42 8.93 -16.11 -11.74
N SER A 43 8.49 -17.23 -11.17
CA SER A 43 9.37 -18.32 -10.77
C SER A 43 9.03 -19.59 -11.55
N THR A 44 10.08 -20.32 -11.90
CA THR A 44 9.96 -21.71 -12.34
C THR A 44 10.12 -22.62 -11.12
N LYS A 45 9.07 -23.37 -10.78
CA LYS A 45 9.12 -24.37 -9.70
C LYS A 45 8.97 -25.77 -10.25
N ILE A 46 9.67 -26.70 -9.61
CA ILE A 46 9.59 -28.13 -9.92
C ILE A 46 8.65 -28.78 -8.91
N ILE A 47 7.48 -29.21 -9.35
CA ILE A 47 6.61 -30.08 -8.57
C ILE A 47 7.12 -31.51 -8.74
N ARG A 48 7.53 -32.13 -7.62
CA ARG A 48 7.98 -33.52 -7.59
C ARG A 48 6.83 -34.40 -7.13
N THR A 49 6.40 -35.31 -7.99
CA THR A 49 5.48 -36.39 -7.65
C THR A 49 6.27 -37.69 -7.56
N THR A 50 6.04 -38.48 -6.52
CA THR A 50 6.77 -39.73 -6.32
C THR A 50 5.81 -40.91 -6.21
N PHE A 51 6.15 -42.01 -6.90
CA PHE A 51 5.41 -43.26 -6.84
C PHE A 51 6.30 -44.35 -6.23
N ASN A 52 5.76 -45.08 -5.26
CA ASN A 52 6.49 -46.19 -4.62
C ASN A 52 6.52 -47.40 -5.55
N ARG A 53 7.73 -47.77 -5.99
CA ARG A 53 7.96 -48.87 -6.93
C ARG A 53 7.58 -50.22 -6.33
N THR A 54 7.77 -50.44 -5.03
CA THR A 54 7.42 -51.68 -4.34
C THR A 54 5.91 -51.89 -4.33
N TYR A 55 5.14 -50.82 -4.13
CA TYR A 55 3.69 -50.87 -4.17
C TYR A 55 3.15 -51.12 -5.58
N LEU A 56 3.74 -50.49 -6.59
CA LEU A 56 3.36 -50.73 -7.99
C LEU A 56 3.64 -52.17 -8.43
N LYS A 57 4.74 -52.77 -7.93
CA LYS A 57 5.04 -54.20 -8.13
C LYS A 57 4.03 -55.12 -7.45
N GLN A 58 3.56 -54.79 -6.24
CA GLN A 58 2.50 -55.55 -5.57
C GLN A 58 1.18 -55.54 -6.36
N LEU A 59 0.96 -54.53 -7.18
CA LEU A 59 -0.22 -54.38 -8.05
C LEU A 59 0.00 -54.91 -9.47
N ASN A 60 1.12 -55.61 -9.74
CA ASN A 60 1.51 -56.13 -11.07
C ASN A 60 1.61 -55.09 -12.21
N ILE A 61 1.74 -53.80 -11.89
CA ILE A 61 1.83 -52.74 -12.90
C ILE A 61 3.24 -52.72 -13.53
N HIS A 62 3.32 -52.77 -14.86
CA HIS A 62 4.58 -52.75 -15.60
C HIS A 62 4.81 -51.45 -16.41
N GLU A 63 3.76 -50.71 -16.77
CA GLU A 63 3.87 -49.42 -17.47
C GLU A 63 2.91 -48.38 -16.89
N ILE A 64 3.37 -47.13 -16.81
CA ILE A 64 2.60 -45.98 -16.29
C ILE A 64 2.72 -44.82 -17.27
N HIS A 65 1.59 -44.34 -17.77
CA HIS A 65 1.51 -43.12 -18.56
C HIS A 65 0.86 -42.02 -17.73
N ILE A 66 1.53 -40.88 -17.62
CA ILE A 66 1.02 -39.71 -16.88
C ILE A 66 0.82 -38.58 -17.88
N TYR A 67 -0.42 -38.11 -17.94
CA TYR A 67 -0.81 -36.92 -18.69
C TYR A 67 -1.17 -35.82 -17.69
N ALA A 68 -0.51 -34.66 -17.78
CA ALA A 68 -0.79 -33.51 -16.94
C ALA A 68 -1.20 -32.30 -17.80
N ILE A 69 -2.29 -31.63 -17.43
CA ILE A 69 -2.85 -30.47 -18.13
C ILE A 69 -3.10 -29.35 -17.13
N ILE A 70 -2.69 -28.13 -17.45
CA ILE A 70 -3.03 -26.93 -16.66
C ILE A 70 -4.30 -26.29 -17.24
N SER A 71 -5.31 -26.07 -16.39
CA SER A 71 -6.62 -25.55 -16.82
C SER A 71 -6.55 -24.14 -17.38
N ASP A 72 -5.79 -23.24 -16.75
CA ASP A 72 -5.61 -21.85 -17.21
C ASP A 72 -4.14 -21.56 -17.49
N GLN A 73 -3.82 -21.47 -18.78
CA GLN A 73 -2.48 -21.20 -19.31
C GLN A 73 -2.01 -19.76 -19.04
N LYS A 74 -2.93 -18.81 -18.81
CA LYS A 74 -2.55 -17.43 -18.47
C LYS A 74 -1.94 -17.36 -17.08
N VAL A 75 -2.40 -18.23 -16.18
CA VAL A 75 -1.94 -18.31 -14.78
C VAL A 75 -0.60 -19.00 -14.69
N ALA A 76 -0.48 -20.19 -15.30
CA ALA A 76 0.74 -20.97 -15.30
C ALA A 76 0.84 -21.88 -16.51
N GLU A 77 2.07 -22.21 -16.91
CA GLU A 77 2.36 -23.10 -18.04
C GLU A 77 3.51 -24.06 -17.71
N PHE A 78 3.63 -25.18 -18.43
CA PHE A 78 4.80 -26.05 -18.31
C PHE A 78 5.99 -25.48 -19.09
N GLU A 79 7.20 -25.89 -18.70
CA GLU A 79 8.44 -25.54 -19.40
C GLU A 79 8.32 -25.82 -20.92
N ASN A 80 8.70 -24.84 -21.75
CA ASN A 80 8.47 -24.72 -23.21
C ASN A 80 7.10 -24.19 -23.68
N HIS A 81 6.40 -23.40 -22.86
CA HIS A 81 5.09 -22.80 -23.20
C HIS A 81 4.01 -23.84 -23.55
N ARG A 82 4.13 -25.03 -22.96
CA ARG A 82 3.18 -26.11 -23.20
C ARG A 82 2.13 -26.13 -22.09
N SER A 83 0.90 -26.39 -22.49
CA SER A 83 -0.23 -26.59 -21.57
C SER A 83 -0.38 -28.05 -21.13
N ILE A 84 0.29 -28.95 -21.83
CA ILE A 84 0.18 -30.40 -21.64
C ILE A 84 1.59 -30.99 -21.56
N THR A 85 1.78 -31.91 -20.62
CA THR A 85 2.97 -32.77 -20.57
C THR A 85 2.57 -34.23 -20.45
N GLU A 86 3.20 -35.08 -21.25
CA GLU A 86 3.02 -36.53 -21.25
C GLU A 86 4.34 -37.19 -20.89
N LYS A 87 4.30 -38.20 -20.03
CA LYS A 87 5.49 -39.03 -19.73
C LYS A 87 5.12 -40.47 -19.44
N THR A 88 5.89 -41.38 -20.02
CA THR A 88 5.74 -42.81 -19.86
C THR A 88 6.89 -43.39 -19.04
N PHE A 89 6.58 -44.22 -18.05
CA PHE A 89 7.54 -44.92 -17.20
C PHE A 89 7.35 -46.43 -17.37
N ARG A 90 8.42 -47.11 -17.79
CA ARG A 90 8.46 -48.58 -17.88
C ARG A 90 9.14 -49.17 -16.65
N ILE A 91 8.45 -50.07 -15.97
CA ILE A 91 8.91 -50.76 -14.78
C ILE A 91 9.49 -52.10 -15.24
N SER A 92 10.72 -52.07 -15.78
CA SER A 92 11.44 -53.30 -16.15
C SER A 92 11.76 -54.13 -14.91
N ASN A 93 11.57 -55.44 -15.01
CA ASN A 93 12.01 -56.43 -14.02
C ASN A 93 13.50 -56.77 -14.13
N ASN A 94 14.15 -56.44 -15.25
CA ASN A 94 15.57 -56.71 -15.48
C ASN A 94 16.34 -55.42 -15.70
N THR A 95 17.04 -54.95 -14.67
CA THR A 95 18.30 -54.22 -14.82
C THR A 95 19.19 -54.45 -13.59
N LYS A 96 20.18 -55.34 -13.74
CA LYS A 96 21.50 -55.10 -13.17
C LYS A 96 22.05 -53.83 -13.83
N LEU A 97 21.63 -52.66 -13.37
CA LEU A 97 22.31 -51.39 -13.64
C LEU A 97 21.73 -50.33 -12.68
N ASN A 98 22.59 -49.86 -11.78
CA ASN A 98 22.47 -48.68 -10.92
C ASN A 98 21.15 -47.88 -11.00
N ASN A 99 20.21 -48.19 -10.10
CA ASN A 99 19.62 -47.22 -9.18
C ASN A 99 18.63 -47.94 -8.24
N ASN A 100 19.10 -48.28 -7.04
CA ASN A 100 18.32 -48.72 -5.87
C ASN A 100 17.38 -47.62 -5.34
N LYS A 101 16.68 -46.88 -6.21
CA LYS A 101 15.72 -45.86 -5.78
C LYS A 101 14.35 -46.51 -5.61
N PRO A 102 13.78 -46.57 -4.39
CA PRO A 102 12.47 -47.17 -4.14
C PRO A 102 11.31 -46.36 -4.76
N MET A 103 11.60 -45.17 -5.27
CA MET A 103 10.61 -44.20 -5.75
C MET A 103 10.86 -43.83 -7.22
N ILE A 104 9.81 -43.91 -8.05
CA ILE A 104 9.75 -43.30 -9.38
C ILE A 104 9.42 -41.82 -9.18
N VAL A 105 10.25 -40.92 -9.71
CA VAL A 105 10.08 -39.47 -9.53
C VAL A 105 9.64 -38.83 -10.86
N TYR A 106 8.49 -38.16 -10.84
CA TYR A 106 8.00 -37.33 -11.92
C TYR A 106 8.13 -35.85 -11.56
N ASN A 107 8.92 -35.12 -12.34
CA ASN A 107 9.18 -33.70 -12.13
C ASN A 107 8.40 -32.89 -13.17
N LEU A 108 7.51 -32.02 -12.70
CA LEU A 108 6.81 -31.04 -13.52
C LEU A 108 7.45 -29.68 -13.29
N LYS A 109 8.07 -29.10 -14.32
CA LYS A 109 8.55 -27.72 -14.25
C LYS A 109 7.43 -26.79 -14.70
N ILE A 110 7.05 -25.86 -13.84
CA ILE A 110 5.93 -24.93 -14.06
C ILE A 110 6.44 -23.50 -13.96
N ASN A 111 6.10 -22.70 -14.96
CA ASN A 111 6.30 -21.26 -15.01
C ASN A 111 5.02 -20.56 -14.55
N ALA A 112 5.16 -19.66 -13.58
CA ALA A 112 4.06 -18.88 -13.03
C ALA A 112 3.99 -17.47 -13.66
N ASN A 113 2.91 -17.19 -14.38
CA ASN A 113 2.78 -16.04 -15.27
C ASN A 113 1.80 -14.97 -14.76
N TYR A 114 0.73 -15.38 -14.07
CA TYR A 114 -0.30 -14.48 -13.54
C TYR A 114 -0.80 -14.95 -12.18
N MET A 115 -1.00 -14.03 -11.23
CA MET A 115 -1.50 -14.34 -9.88
C MET A 115 -2.96 -14.74 -9.99
N ASN A 116 -3.24 -16.03 -9.81
CA ASN A 116 -4.58 -16.57 -9.66
C ASN A 116 -4.52 -18.02 -9.14
N ARG A 117 -5.68 -18.64 -8.96
CA ARG A 117 -5.82 -20.08 -8.74
C ARG A 117 -6.06 -20.77 -10.08
N THR A 118 -5.38 -21.88 -10.32
CA THR A 118 -5.60 -22.77 -11.46
C THR A 118 -5.50 -24.23 -11.01
N TYR A 119 -5.94 -25.17 -11.85
CA TYR A 119 -5.92 -26.59 -11.55
C TYR A 119 -4.99 -27.34 -12.49
N ILE A 120 -4.27 -28.30 -11.94
CA ILE A 120 -3.51 -29.29 -12.71
C ILE A 120 -4.33 -30.57 -12.72
N HIS A 121 -4.83 -30.94 -13.89
CA HIS A 121 -5.53 -32.20 -14.10
C HIS A 121 -4.53 -33.27 -14.51
N TYR A 122 -4.56 -34.39 -13.80
CA TYR A 122 -3.76 -35.57 -14.08
C TYR A 122 -4.67 -36.68 -14.59
N SER A 123 -4.34 -37.25 -15.75
CA SER A 123 -4.89 -38.50 -16.24
C SER A 123 -3.77 -39.53 -16.22
N ILE A 124 -3.87 -40.51 -15.33
CA ILE A 124 -2.86 -41.56 -15.15
C ILE A 124 -3.43 -42.87 -15.68
N ARG A 125 -2.72 -43.47 -16.64
CA ARG A 125 -3.02 -44.80 -17.18
C ARG A 125 -1.98 -45.80 -16.68
N PHE A 126 -2.43 -46.84 -16.01
CA PHE A 126 -1.60 -47.96 -15.57
C PHE A 126 -1.87 -49.17 -16.45
N ILE A 127 -0.83 -49.90 -16.84
CA ILE A 127 -0.93 -51.12 -17.62
C ILE A 127 -0.34 -52.27 -16.79
N ASP A 128 -1.17 -53.28 -16.54
CA ASP A 128 -0.81 -54.51 -15.83
C ASP A 128 -0.10 -55.51 -16.76
N THR A 129 0.63 -56.48 -16.23
CA THR A 129 1.29 -57.55 -17.01
C THR A 129 0.31 -58.35 -17.87
N ASN A 130 -0.96 -58.41 -17.49
CA ASN A 130 -2.05 -59.01 -18.29
C ASN A 130 -2.65 -58.06 -19.34
N ASN A 131 -1.99 -56.91 -19.60
CA ASN A 131 -2.44 -55.88 -20.54
C ASN A 131 -3.77 -55.21 -20.17
N HIS A 132 -4.23 -55.35 -18.93
CA HIS A 132 -5.39 -54.61 -18.41
C HIS A 132 -5.00 -53.16 -18.14
N THR A 133 -5.83 -52.24 -18.60
CA THR A 133 -5.62 -50.79 -18.45
C THR A 133 -6.49 -50.23 -17.33
N TYR A 134 -5.87 -49.51 -16.40
CA TYR A 134 -6.56 -48.79 -15.34
C TYR A 134 -6.37 -47.29 -15.53
N HIS A 135 -7.46 -46.53 -15.43
CA HIS A 135 -7.46 -45.08 -15.60
C HIS A 135 -7.81 -44.38 -14.29
N ILE A 136 -7.01 -43.39 -13.89
CA ILE A 136 -7.25 -42.57 -12.70
C ILE A 136 -7.13 -41.11 -13.08
N ASN A 137 -8.21 -40.37 -12.85
CA ASN A 137 -8.27 -38.92 -13.05
C ASN A 137 -8.21 -38.21 -11.71
N CYS A 138 -7.32 -37.23 -11.60
CA CYS A 138 -7.05 -36.49 -10.38
C CYS A 138 -6.85 -35.01 -10.67
N SER A 139 -7.05 -34.17 -9.67
CA SER A 139 -6.77 -32.74 -9.78
C SER A 139 -6.00 -32.23 -8.57
N SER A 140 -5.00 -31.40 -8.82
CA SER A 140 -4.30 -30.63 -7.80
C SER A 140 -4.51 -29.13 -8.00
N ILE A 141 -4.53 -28.39 -6.90
CA ILE A 141 -4.71 -26.94 -6.92
C ILE A 141 -3.32 -26.29 -7.05
N LEU A 142 -3.17 -25.38 -8.01
CA LEU A 142 -1.99 -24.55 -8.18
C LEU A 142 -2.35 -23.09 -7.91
N ILE A 143 -1.67 -22.47 -6.96
CA ILE A 143 -1.86 -21.09 -6.56
C ILE A 143 -0.61 -20.31 -6.93
N VAL A 144 -0.77 -19.32 -7.81
CA VAL A 144 0.29 -18.37 -8.11
C VAL A 144 0.10 -17.15 -7.22
N SER A 145 1.07 -16.88 -6.35
CA SER A 145 1.04 -15.76 -5.40
C SER A 145 2.11 -14.71 -5.71
N SER A 146 2.12 -13.61 -4.96
CA SER A 146 3.10 -12.53 -5.11
C SER A 146 4.55 -13.05 -5.16
N PRO A 147 5.44 -12.37 -5.91
CA PRO A 147 6.84 -12.76 -6.01
C PRO A 147 7.49 -12.78 -4.62
N LYS A 148 8.44 -13.69 -4.44
CA LYS A 148 9.23 -13.83 -3.21
C LYS A 148 10.67 -13.38 -3.45
N ARG A 149 10.86 -12.14 -3.89
CA ARG A 149 12.20 -11.54 -4.00
C ARG A 149 12.61 -10.99 -2.63
N LEU A 150 13.92 -10.93 -2.38
CA LEU A 150 14.45 -10.37 -1.14
C LEU A 150 13.94 -8.95 -0.88
N ILE A 151 13.84 -8.13 -1.93
CA ILE A 151 13.29 -6.77 -1.83
C ILE A 151 11.81 -6.73 -1.46
N ASP A 152 11.00 -7.69 -1.94
CA ASP A 152 9.57 -7.78 -1.61
C ASP A 152 9.38 -8.14 -0.13
N THR A 153 10.20 -9.05 0.38
CA THR A 153 10.21 -9.43 1.80
C THR A 153 10.65 -8.28 2.68
N ILE A 154 11.73 -7.57 2.33
CA ILE A 154 12.18 -6.37 3.06
C ILE A 154 11.08 -5.32 3.06
N PHE A 155 10.47 -5.04 1.91
CA PHE A 155 9.40 -4.05 1.80
C PHE A 155 8.21 -4.39 2.70
N LYS A 156 7.69 -5.62 2.61
CA LYS A 156 6.56 -6.08 3.43
C LYS A 156 6.87 -6.05 4.92
N ASN A 157 8.09 -6.38 5.33
CA ASN A 157 8.47 -6.42 6.75
C ASN A 157 8.68 -5.03 7.33
N VAL A 158 9.07 -4.02 6.53
CA VAL A 158 9.31 -2.65 7.01
C VAL A 158 8.01 -1.84 7.18
N ILE A 159 6.98 -2.10 6.37
CA ILE A 159 5.70 -1.36 6.44
C ILE A 159 5.09 -1.36 7.86
N PRO A 160 4.96 -2.49 8.58
CA PRO A 160 4.45 -2.49 9.95
C PRO A 160 5.23 -1.56 10.89
N PHE A 161 6.56 -1.51 10.78
CA PHE A 161 7.39 -0.61 11.60
C PHE A 161 7.11 0.85 11.28
N ILE A 162 6.95 1.20 10.00
CA ILE A 162 6.59 2.56 9.59
C ILE A 162 5.22 2.95 10.16
N ILE A 163 4.22 2.07 10.04
CA ILE A 163 2.86 2.32 10.56
C ILE A 163 2.86 2.50 12.08
N ILE A 164 3.57 1.63 12.82
CA ILE A 164 3.68 1.74 14.28
C ILE A 164 4.35 3.05 14.66
N PHE A 165 5.45 3.40 13.99
CA PHE A 165 6.18 4.63 14.24
C PHE A 165 5.32 5.88 14.00
N THR A 166 4.63 5.96 12.86
CA THR A 166 3.77 7.11 12.54
C THR A 166 2.55 7.19 13.47
N SER A 167 2.03 6.05 13.91
CA SER A 167 0.92 5.98 14.87
C SER A 167 1.34 6.47 16.27
N ILE A 168 2.54 6.11 16.74
CA ILE A 168 3.12 6.66 17.99
C ILE A 168 3.34 8.16 17.85
N GLN A 169 3.93 8.60 16.73
CA GLN A 169 4.16 10.02 16.45
C GLN A 169 2.86 10.81 16.54
N MET A 170 1.78 10.32 15.92
CA MET A 170 0.46 10.94 16.01
C MET A 170 -0.05 11.01 17.46
N GLY A 171 0.07 9.92 18.23
CA GLY A 171 -0.31 9.90 19.64
C GLY A 171 0.45 10.93 20.49
N ILE A 172 1.73 11.17 20.20
CA ILE A 172 2.56 12.17 20.89
C ILE A 172 2.17 13.61 20.51
N LEU A 173 1.77 13.85 19.26
CA LEU A 173 1.31 15.18 18.84
C LEU A 173 -0.04 15.56 19.46
N LEU A 174 -0.82 14.58 19.90
CA LEU A 174 -2.15 14.79 20.42
C LEU A 174 -2.11 15.55 21.76
N ASP A 175 -2.73 16.73 21.77
CA ASP A 175 -2.84 17.55 22.96
C ASP A 175 -4.14 17.23 23.71
N VAL A 176 -4.01 16.66 24.92
CA VAL A 176 -5.15 16.24 25.74
C VAL A 176 -6.00 17.43 26.21
N GLY A 177 -5.43 18.63 26.32
CA GLY A 177 -6.19 19.84 26.64
C GLY A 177 -7.11 20.24 25.47
N VAL A 178 -6.53 20.25 24.28
CA VAL A 178 -7.24 20.54 23.02
C VAL A 178 -8.29 19.46 22.73
N LEU A 179 -8.03 18.20 23.08
CA LEU A 179 -8.99 17.11 23.00
C LEU A 179 -10.28 17.42 23.76
N LYS A 180 -10.16 17.92 25.01
CA LYS A 180 -11.31 18.29 25.84
C LYS A 180 -12.10 19.46 25.24
N GLU A 181 -11.44 20.41 24.60
CA GLU A 181 -12.10 21.53 23.94
C GLU A 181 -12.79 21.12 22.64
N LEU A 182 -12.19 20.22 21.85
CA LEU A 182 -12.81 19.71 20.62
C LEU A 182 -14.02 18.81 20.90
N ILE A 183 -14.02 18.06 22.01
CA ILE A 183 -15.22 17.33 22.45
C ILE A 183 -16.38 18.30 22.72
N LYS A 184 -16.11 19.54 23.15
CA LYS A 184 -17.13 20.58 23.32
C LYS A 184 -17.59 21.22 22.00
N ARG A 185 -16.99 20.86 20.86
CA ARG A 185 -17.31 21.38 19.52
C ARG A 185 -17.83 20.24 18.61
N PRO A 186 -19.04 19.70 18.90
CA PRO A 186 -19.51 18.44 18.31
C PRO A 186 -19.71 18.50 16.79
N ILE A 187 -20.01 19.68 16.22
CA ILE A 187 -20.33 19.83 14.80
C ILE A 187 -19.15 19.41 13.91
N GLN A 188 -17.94 19.87 14.21
CA GLN A 188 -16.75 19.59 13.41
C GLN A 188 -16.39 18.10 13.43
N VAL A 189 -16.50 17.50 14.62
CA VAL A 189 -16.26 16.08 14.85
C VAL A 189 -17.27 15.24 14.08
N LEU A 190 -18.55 15.63 14.13
CA LEU A 190 -19.63 14.94 13.45
C LEU A 190 -19.47 15.01 11.93
N ILE A 191 -19.11 16.17 11.38
CA ILE A 191 -18.81 16.32 9.95
C ILE A 191 -17.68 15.36 9.56
N GLY A 192 -16.58 15.36 10.31
CA GLY A 192 -15.46 14.46 10.06
C GLY A 192 -15.86 12.98 10.12
N PHE A 193 -16.64 12.59 11.13
CA PHE A 193 -17.12 11.23 11.28
C PHE A 193 -18.04 10.80 10.12
N VAL A 194 -18.97 11.68 9.71
CA VAL A 194 -19.88 11.43 8.59
C VAL A 194 -19.11 11.34 7.27
N CYS A 195 -18.14 12.21 7.04
CA CYS A 195 -17.24 12.12 5.89
C CYS A 195 -16.49 10.78 5.88
N GLN A 196 -15.90 10.41 7.02
CA GLN A 196 -15.01 9.25 7.12
C GLN A 196 -15.75 7.92 7.03
N TYR A 197 -16.85 7.76 7.77
CA TYR A 197 -17.54 6.48 7.90
C TYR A 197 -18.93 6.44 7.31
N GLY A 198 -19.48 7.57 6.87
CA GLY A 198 -20.68 7.60 6.03
C GLY A 198 -20.29 7.67 4.56
N MET A 199 -19.64 8.77 4.18
CA MET A 199 -19.41 9.12 2.78
C MET A 199 -18.34 8.25 2.11
N MET A 200 -17.17 8.05 2.72
CA MET A 200 -16.06 7.34 2.07
C MET A 200 -16.34 5.86 1.73
N PRO A 201 -16.95 5.05 2.61
CA PRO A 201 -17.35 3.68 2.26
C PRO A 201 -18.36 3.64 1.11
N ILE A 202 -19.34 4.54 1.11
CA ILE A 202 -20.35 4.65 0.06
C ILE A 202 -19.72 5.07 -1.26
N LEU A 203 -18.79 6.03 -1.25
CA LEU A 203 -18.04 6.44 -2.44
C LEU A 203 -17.21 5.27 -2.99
N ALA A 204 -16.49 4.55 -2.13
CA ALA A 204 -15.68 3.41 -2.56
C ALA A 204 -16.54 2.30 -3.20
N TYR A 205 -17.69 1.97 -2.59
CA TYR A 205 -18.67 1.05 -3.17
C TYR A 205 -19.20 1.55 -4.52
N THR A 206 -19.60 2.83 -4.59
CA THR A 206 -20.19 3.43 -5.80
C THR A 206 -19.19 3.44 -6.94
N ILE A 207 -17.95 3.88 -6.70
CA ILE A 207 -16.87 3.86 -7.70
C ILE A 207 -16.63 2.42 -8.16
N SER A 208 -16.57 1.46 -7.24
CA SER A 208 -16.35 0.06 -7.58
C SER A 208 -17.44 -0.53 -8.47
N LYS A 209 -18.72 -0.25 -8.20
CA LYS A 209 -19.83 -0.76 -9.01
C LYS A 209 -19.99 0.01 -10.31
N LEU A 210 -19.81 1.33 -10.30
CA LEU A 210 -19.92 2.19 -11.49
C LEU A 210 -18.90 1.80 -12.56
N PHE A 211 -17.65 1.53 -12.15
CA PHE A 211 -16.57 1.14 -13.07
C PHE A 211 -16.42 -0.38 -13.24
N ARG A 212 -17.34 -1.17 -12.65
CA ARG A 212 -17.41 -2.63 -12.78
C ARG A 212 -16.09 -3.33 -12.44
N TYR A 213 -15.52 -3.00 -11.29
CA TYR A 213 -14.33 -3.70 -10.82
C TYR A 213 -14.62 -5.15 -10.49
N ASP A 214 -13.64 -6.01 -10.75
CA ASP A 214 -13.62 -7.38 -10.23
C ASP A 214 -13.82 -7.36 -8.71
N PRO A 215 -14.53 -8.34 -8.13
CA PRO A 215 -14.94 -8.28 -6.74
C PRO A 215 -13.77 -8.14 -5.75
N LEU A 216 -12.59 -8.70 -6.06
CA LEU A 216 -11.38 -8.55 -5.24
C LEU A 216 -10.81 -7.12 -5.27
N TYR A 217 -10.86 -6.48 -6.44
CA TYR A 217 -10.40 -5.11 -6.62
C TYR A 217 -11.42 -4.17 -5.96
N GLY A 218 -12.71 -4.41 -6.17
CA GLY A 218 -13.79 -3.72 -5.48
C GLY A 218 -13.67 -3.79 -3.96
N LEU A 219 -13.42 -4.98 -3.40
CA LEU A 219 -13.18 -5.18 -1.98
C LEU A 219 -11.95 -4.40 -1.50
N GLY A 220 -10.86 -4.41 -2.28
CA GLY A 220 -9.65 -3.66 -1.97
C GLY A 220 -9.90 -2.15 -1.86
N LEU A 221 -10.64 -1.57 -2.82
CA LEU A 221 -11.01 -0.14 -2.78
C LEU A 221 -12.02 0.15 -1.67
N PHE A 222 -12.98 -0.74 -1.43
CA PHE A 222 -13.96 -0.61 -0.37
C PHE A 222 -13.31 -0.58 1.01
N VAL A 223 -12.34 -1.47 1.28
CA VAL A 223 -11.56 -1.47 2.52
C VAL A 223 -10.78 -0.16 2.69
N VAL A 224 -10.23 0.42 1.62
CA VAL A 224 -9.59 1.74 1.68
C VAL A 224 -10.58 2.83 2.10
N GLY A 225 -11.80 2.83 1.56
CA GLY A 225 -12.85 3.77 1.94
C GLY A 225 -13.38 3.57 3.36
N CYS A 226 -13.23 2.37 3.93
CA CYS A 226 -13.59 2.08 5.31
C CYS A 226 -12.50 2.45 6.31
N CYS A 227 -11.27 2.75 5.86
CA CYS A 227 -10.18 3.07 6.77
C CYS A 227 -10.47 4.35 7.57
N PRO A 228 -9.80 4.55 8.72
CA PRO A 228 -9.71 5.87 9.33
C PRO A 228 -8.79 6.81 8.53
N GLY A 229 -8.78 8.09 8.92
CA GLY A 229 -7.88 9.10 8.35
C GLY A 229 -6.41 8.68 8.48
N GLY A 230 -5.61 8.99 7.45
CA GLY A 230 -4.21 8.61 7.39
C GLY A 230 -3.30 9.65 8.03
N SER A 231 -2.24 9.23 8.75
CA SER A 231 -1.33 10.15 9.47
C SER A 231 -0.65 11.21 8.59
N ALA A 232 -0.59 11.00 7.27
CA ALA A 232 -0.10 11.96 6.30
C ALA A 232 -0.99 13.20 6.19
N SER A 233 -2.29 13.12 6.51
CA SER A 233 -3.23 14.25 6.51
C SER A 233 -2.74 15.37 7.41
N ASN A 234 -2.30 15.03 8.63
CA ASN A 234 -1.78 15.99 9.61
C ASN A 234 -0.66 16.86 9.04
N GLN A 235 0.23 16.27 8.24
CA GLN A 235 1.36 16.98 7.66
C GLN A 235 0.93 17.87 6.50
N TRP A 236 0.05 17.39 5.64
CA TRP A 236 -0.54 18.19 4.56
C TRP A 236 -1.37 19.35 5.09
N THR A 237 -2.09 19.16 6.20
CA THR A 237 -2.81 20.23 6.90
C THR A 237 -1.85 21.35 7.33
N VAL A 238 -0.66 21.02 7.84
CA VAL A 238 0.36 22.04 8.17
C VAL A 238 0.87 22.77 6.93
N ILE A 239 1.08 22.05 5.82
CA ILE A 239 1.60 22.64 4.58
C ILE A 239 0.61 23.66 3.99
N PHE A 240 -0.69 23.38 4.09
CA PHE A 240 -1.76 24.24 3.60
C PHE A 240 -2.34 25.19 4.66
N ASP A 241 -1.60 25.45 5.75
CA ASP A 241 -1.97 26.40 6.81
C ASP A 241 -3.36 26.13 7.46
N GLY A 242 -3.79 24.87 7.47
CA GLY A 242 -5.05 24.41 8.07
C GLY A 242 -5.01 24.29 9.59
N ASP A 243 -6.13 23.88 10.18
CA ASP A 243 -6.24 23.59 11.61
C ASP A 243 -5.64 22.21 11.94
N LEU A 244 -4.37 22.19 12.35
CA LEU A 244 -3.66 20.95 12.73
C LEU A 244 -4.30 20.25 13.93
N ASN A 245 -4.80 21.01 14.90
CA ASN A 245 -5.41 20.45 16.11
C ASN A 245 -6.66 19.65 15.76
N LEU A 246 -7.47 20.19 14.84
CA LEU A 246 -8.63 19.49 14.30
C LEU A 246 -8.23 18.23 13.52
N SER A 247 -7.20 18.29 12.67
CA SER A 247 -6.71 17.14 11.88
C SER A 247 -6.30 15.98 12.78
N VAL A 248 -5.44 16.24 13.77
CA VAL A 248 -4.94 15.21 14.70
C VAL A 248 -6.08 14.60 15.49
N PHE A 249 -7.04 15.42 15.93
CA PHE A 249 -8.22 14.93 16.63
C PHE A 249 -9.11 14.06 15.75
N MET A 250 -9.41 14.48 14.51
CA MET A 250 -10.21 13.71 13.56
C MET A 250 -9.56 12.38 13.21
N SER A 251 -8.24 12.37 12.95
CA SER A 251 -7.47 11.14 12.75
C SER A 251 -7.58 10.22 13.97
N PHE A 252 -7.50 10.76 15.18
CA PHE A 252 -7.56 9.96 16.42
C PHE A 252 -8.95 9.37 16.63
N ALA A 253 -9.98 10.23 16.57
CA ALA A 253 -11.36 9.82 16.74
C ALA A 253 -11.77 8.77 15.69
N SER A 254 -11.37 8.97 14.43
CA SER A 254 -11.61 7.97 13.38
C SER A 254 -10.83 6.69 13.65
N THR A 255 -9.56 6.75 14.02
CA THR A 255 -8.76 5.55 14.34
C THR A 255 -9.39 4.73 15.46
N VAL A 256 -9.90 5.38 16.52
CA VAL A 256 -10.64 4.69 17.60
C VAL A 256 -11.95 4.10 17.07
N ALA A 257 -12.74 4.87 16.32
CA ALA A 257 -14.00 4.41 15.74
C ALA A 257 -13.82 3.26 14.72
N SER A 258 -12.66 3.16 14.07
CA SER A 258 -12.35 2.12 13.09
C SER A 258 -12.52 0.70 13.63
N PHE A 259 -12.28 0.51 14.93
CA PHE A 259 -12.46 -0.77 15.61
C PHE A 259 -13.86 -1.35 15.44
N PHE A 260 -14.87 -0.47 15.42
CA PHE A 260 -16.27 -0.86 15.23
C PHE A 260 -16.73 -0.64 13.79
N MET A 261 -16.41 0.52 13.20
CA MET A 261 -16.95 0.92 11.90
C MET A 261 -16.42 0.06 10.74
N MET A 262 -15.14 -0.39 10.77
CA MET A 262 -14.62 -1.25 9.70
C MET A 262 -15.28 -2.64 9.69
N PRO A 263 -15.37 -3.38 10.81
CA PRO A 263 -16.14 -4.62 10.86
C PRO A 263 -17.61 -4.42 10.49
N PHE A 264 -18.24 -3.32 10.93
CA PHE A 264 -19.62 -3.00 10.60
C PHE A 264 -19.83 -2.89 9.09
N TRP A 265 -19.00 -2.10 8.39
CA TRP A 265 -19.09 -1.95 6.94
C TRP A 265 -18.76 -3.22 6.17
N LEU A 266 -17.78 -4.00 6.64
CA LEU A 266 -17.44 -5.27 6.02
C LEU A 266 -18.53 -6.32 6.21
N TYR A 267 -19.17 -6.38 7.38
CA TYR A 267 -20.26 -7.31 7.66
C TYR A 267 -21.57 -6.94 6.95
N THR A 268 -21.79 -5.66 6.67
CA THR A 268 -23.00 -5.16 5.99
C THR A 268 -22.77 -5.09 4.48
N LEU A 269 -22.39 -3.91 3.97
CA LEU A 269 -22.26 -3.65 2.54
C LEU A 269 -21.15 -4.49 1.91
N GLY A 270 -20.02 -4.69 2.61
CA GLY A 270 -18.91 -5.51 2.11
C GLY A 270 -19.28 -6.97 1.89
N GLN A 271 -20.11 -7.53 2.78
CA GLN A 271 -20.58 -8.91 2.73
C GLN A 271 -21.41 -9.13 1.46
N TYR A 272 -22.46 -8.32 1.29
CA TYR A 272 -23.38 -8.39 0.16
C TYR A 272 -22.71 -8.00 -1.17
N ALA A 273 -21.85 -6.99 -1.17
CA ALA A 273 -21.29 -6.44 -2.40
C ALA A 273 -20.14 -7.24 -3.01
N TYR A 274 -19.38 -7.98 -2.19
CA TYR A 274 -18.12 -8.59 -2.60
C TYR A 274 -17.91 -10.00 -2.03
N LEU A 275 -18.08 -10.19 -0.72
CA LEU A 275 -17.59 -11.39 -0.05
C LEU A 275 -18.45 -12.63 -0.29
N GLU A 276 -19.77 -12.47 -0.48
CA GLU A 276 -20.67 -13.56 -0.88
C GLU A 276 -20.29 -14.14 -2.25
N GLU A 277 -20.05 -13.26 -3.22
CA GLU A 277 -19.60 -13.65 -4.56
C GLU A 277 -18.25 -14.38 -4.51
N LEU A 278 -17.35 -13.91 -3.65
CA LEU A 278 -16.02 -14.49 -3.47
C LEU A 278 -16.00 -15.76 -2.59
N LYS A 279 -17.12 -16.10 -1.93
CA LYS A 279 -17.19 -17.17 -0.90
C LYS A 279 -16.12 -17.02 0.18
N ILE A 280 -15.77 -15.78 0.52
CA ILE A 280 -14.78 -15.46 1.54
C ILE A 280 -15.50 -15.15 2.84
N ARG A 281 -15.12 -15.85 3.92
CA ARG A 281 -15.59 -15.52 5.26
C ARG A 281 -14.65 -14.50 5.88
N ILE A 282 -15.20 -13.41 6.38
CA ILE A 282 -14.43 -12.38 7.10
C ILE A 282 -13.82 -12.99 8.36
N PRO A 283 -12.49 -13.01 8.53
CA PRO A 283 -11.90 -13.40 9.80
C PRO A 283 -11.94 -12.21 10.77
N PHE A 284 -13.08 -12.00 11.42
CA PHE A 284 -13.29 -10.90 12.36
C PHE A 284 -12.23 -10.83 13.46
N LEU A 285 -11.72 -11.99 13.91
CA LEU A 285 -10.63 -12.05 14.88
C LEU A 285 -9.34 -11.45 14.33
N ASN A 286 -8.94 -11.82 13.11
CA ASN A 286 -7.74 -11.29 12.45
C ASN A 286 -7.89 -9.79 12.15
N LEU A 287 -9.10 -9.35 11.78
CA LEU A 287 -9.41 -7.93 11.61
C LEU A 287 -9.26 -7.16 12.93
N ALA A 288 -9.87 -7.66 14.01
CA ALA A 288 -9.79 -7.03 15.33
C ALA A 288 -8.34 -6.97 15.84
N GLN A 289 -7.56 -8.05 15.67
CA GLN A 289 -6.13 -8.08 15.98
C GLN A 289 -5.34 -7.07 15.16
N SER A 290 -5.60 -6.97 13.86
CA SER A 290 -4.94 -6.01 12.97
C SER A 290 -5.23 -4.57 13.43
N LEU A 291 -6.51 -4.25 13.68
CA LEU A 291 -6.93 -2.92 14.16
C LEU A 291 -6.33 -2.58 15.53
N LEU A 292 -6.29 -3.54 16.45
CA LEU A 292 -5.68 -3.35 17.77
C LEU A 292 -4.18 -3.04 17.67
N THR A 293 -3.48 -3.68 16.72
CA THR A 293 -2.06 -3.45 16.45
C THR A 293 -1.78 -2.00 16.00
N ILE A 294 -2.80 -1.29 15.52
CA ILE A 294 -2.68 0.10 15.06
C ILE A 294 -3.14 1.10 16.14
N ILE A 295 -4.23 0.79 16.86
CA ILE A 295 -4.76 1.65 17.92
C ILE A 295 -3.80 1.69 19.12
N ALA A 296 -3.21 0.54 19.50
CA ALA A 296 -2.34 0.46 20.67
C ALA A 296 -1.10 1.39 20.58
N PRO A 297 -0.36 1.47 19.46
CA PRO A 297 0.71 2.45 19.26
C PRO A 297 0.30 3.91 19.49
N VAL A 298 -0.92 4.31 19.08
CA VAL A 298 -1.43 5.67 19.30
C VAL A 298 -1.60 5.94 20.81
N GLY A 299 -2.22 5.00 21.53
CA GLY A 299 -2.35 5.07 22.98
C GLY A 299 -1.00 5.11 23.71
N ILE A 300 -0.02 4.35 23.23
CA ILE A 300 1.36 4.40 23.74
C ILE A 300 1.96 5.79 23.52
N GLY A 301 1.78 6.40 22.34
CA GLY A 301 2.25 7.75 22.06
C GLY A 301 1.66 8.79 23.01
N MET A 302 0.36 8.70 23.29
CA MET A 302 -0.33 9.57 24.26
C MET A 302 0.21 9.40 25.68
N LEU A 303 0.45 8.15 26.10
CA LEU A 303 1.03 7.87 27.42
C LEU A 303 2.46 8.42 27.52
N LEU A 304 3.27 8.26 26.48
CA LEU A 304 4.65 8.75 26.44
C LEU A 304 4.73 10.27 26.57
N VAL A 305 3.88 11.02 25.85
CA VAL A 305 3.87 12.49 25.95
C VAL A 305 3.34 12.97 27.31
N HIS A 306 2.41 12.22 27.90
CA HIS A 306 1.93 12.51 29.26
C HIS A 306 3.04 12.34 30.31
N CYS A 307 3.83 11.27 30.23
CA CYS A 307 4.95 11.03 31.14
C CYS A 307 6.16 11.93 30.84
N ILE A 308 6.41 12.27 29.58
CA ILE A 308 7.59 13.02 29.12
C ILE A 308 7.14 14.15 28.18
N PRO A 309 6.70 15.31 28.70
CA PRO A 309 6.17 16.41 27.89
C PRO A 309 7.17 16.96 26.86
N LYS A 310 8.47 16.87 27.15
CA LYS A 310 9.56 17.27 26.23
C LYS A 310 9.54 16.49 24.91
N LEU A 311 8.93 15.31 24.88
CA LEU A 311 8.87 14.47 23.67
C LEU A 311 8.05 15.14 22.55
N LYS A 312 7.04 15.95 22.90
CA LYS A 312 6.20 16.66 21.93
C LYS A 312 7.02 17.59 21.03
N SER A 313 7.89 18.41 21.60
CA SER A 313 8.70 19.38 20.85
C SER A 313 9.77 18.70 19.99
N ILE A 314 10.33 17.59 20.46
CA ILE A 314 11.28 16.76 19.69
C ILE A 314 10.59 16.17 18.47
N ILE A 315 9.44 15.51 18.68
CA ILE A 315 8.70 14.86 17.61
C ILE A 315 8.23 15.89 16.58
N GLN A 316 7.72 17.05 17.00
CA GLN A 316 7.33 18.14 16.08
C GLN A 316 8.46 18.56 15.11
N ARG A 317 9.72 18.56 15.55
CA ARG A 317 10.88 18.85 14.68
C ARG A 317 11.17 17.73 13.69
N ILE A 318 10.92 16.48 14.08
CA ILE A 318 11.23 15.28 13.28
C ILE A 318 10.09 14.91 12.31
N VAL A 319 8.86 15.40 12.53
CA VAL A 319 7.69 15.13 11.65
C VAL A 319 7.98 15.39 10.17
N LYS A 320 8.55 16.56 9.84
CA LYS A 320 8.84 16.94 8.44
C LYS A 320 9.89 16.04 7.77
N PRO A 321 11.09 15.81 8.34
CA PRO A 321 12.07 14.93 7.71
C PRO A 321 11.60 13.47 7.64
N THR A 322 10.86 12.97 8.64
CA THR A 322 10.29 11.61 8.57
C THR A 322 9.28 11.48 7.44
N LEU A 323 8.43 12.49 7.19
CA LEU A 323 7.52 12.46 6.04
C LEU A 323 8.25 12.29 4.72
N ILE A 324 9.29 13.10 4.50
CA ILE A 324 10.07 13.06 3.26
C ILE A 324 10.69 11.67 3.09
N LEU A 325 11.23 11.10 4.17
CA LEU A 325 11.82 9.76 4.16
C LEU A 325 10.78 8.68 3.87
N ILE A 326 9.57 8.77 4.44
CA ILE A 326 8.48 7.81 4.19
C ILE A 326 7.98 7.90 2.74
N ILE A 327 7.77 9.12 2.21
CA ILE A 327 7.39 9.33 0.81
C ILE A 327 8.46 8.76 -0.11
N PHE A 328 9.72 9.08 0.15
CA PHE A 328 10.85 8.56 -0.63
C PHE A 328 10.89 7.03 -0.59
N TYR A 329 10.69 6.43 0.60
CA TYR A 329 10.64 4.99 0.76
C TYR A 329 9.53 4.34 -0.08
N PHE A 330 8.29 4.82 0.03
CA PHE A 330 7.17 4.27 -0.73
C PHE A 330 7.29 4.51 -2.24
N PHE A 331 7.80 5.68 -2.65
CA PHE A 331 7.94 6.03 -4.06
C PHE A 331 9.08 5.28 -4.73
N VAL A 332 10.24 5.13 -4.08
CA VAL A 332 11.40 4.44 -4.66
C VAL A 332 11.34 2.94 -4.41
N PHE A 333 11.39 2.52 -3.14
CA PHE A 333 11.41 1.09 -2.80
C PHE A 333 10.06 0.44 -3.05
N GLY A 334 8.96 1.12 -2.74
CA GLY A 334 7.63 0.60 -3.01
C GLY A 334 7.38 0.42 -4.50
N ALA A 335 7.73 1.39 -5.36
CA ALA A 335 7.51 1.26 -6.80
C ALA A 335 8.38 0.14 -7.39
N PHE A 336 9.63 0.01 -6.94
CA PHE A 336 10.51 -1.06 -7.40
C PHE A 336 10.04 -2.45 -6.93
N ALA A 337 9.71 -2.59 -5.65
CA ALA A 337 9.19 -3.84 -5.09
C ALA A 337 7.87 -4.24 -5.78
N ASN A 338 7.01 -3.27 -6.05
CA ASN A 338 5.68 -3.53 -6.62
C ASN A 338 5.59 -3.29 -8.13
N TYR A 339 6.71 -3.21 -8.86
CA TYR A 339 6.70 -2.99 -10.31
C TYR A 339 5.88 -4.04 -11.06
N TYR A 340 5.86 -5.28 -10.56
CA TYR A 340 5.05 -6.36 -11.13
C TYR A 340 3.55 -6.08 -11.11
N LEU A 341 3.07 -5.20 -10.21
CA LEU A 341 1.68 -4.80 -10.13
C LEU A 341 1.24 -3.94 -11.31
N LEU A 342 2.16 -3.30 -12.06
CA LEU A 342 1.79 -2.58 -13.28
C LEU A 342 1.13 -3.50 -14.32
N ARG A 343 1.39 -4.81 -14.28
CA ARG A 343 0.70 -5.80 -15.13
C ARG A 343 -0.76 -6.04 -14.73
N TYR A 344 -1.13 -5.65 -13.51
CA TYR A 344 -2.45 -5.85 -12.91
C TYR A 344 -3.26 -4.55 -12.82
N ILE A 345 -2.64 -3.41 -13.16
CA ILE A 345 -3.27 -2.09 -13.19
C ILE A 345 -3.60 -1.78 -14.64
N ASP A 346 -4.88 -1.88 -15.01
CA ASP A 346 -5.38 -1.38 -16.28
C ASP A 346 -5.57 0.14 -16.23
N LEU A 347 -5.60 0.78 -17.41
CA LEU A 347 -5.78 2.23 -17.53
C LEU A 347 -7.03 2.72 -16.78
N ARG A 348 -8.11 1.93 -16.83
CA ARG A 348 -9.34 2.21 -16.07
C ARG A 348 -9.04 2.27 -14.57
N THR A 349 -8.43 1.24 -13.97
CA THR A 349 -8.07 1.25 -12.54
C THR A 349 -7.17 2.43 -12.18
N ALA A 350 -6.16 2.73 -13.01
CA ALA A 350 -5.28 3.87 -12.80
C ALA A 350 -6.02 5.21 -12.77
N LEU A 351 -7.05 5.39 -13.59
CA LEU A 351 -7.80 6.64 -13.66
C LEU A 351 -8.92 6.73 -12.62
N THR A 352 -9.55 5.61 -12.25
CA THR A 352 -10.79 5.64 -11.47
C THR A 352 -10.59 5.27 -9.99
N ALA A 353 -9.56 4.51 -9.62
CA ALA A 353 -9.22 4.28 -8.20
C ALA A 353 -8.88 5.58 -7.43
N PRO A 354 -8.07 6.53 -7.97
CA PRO A 354 -7.78 7.77 -7.25
C PRO A 354 -8.96 8.74 -7.18
N LEU A 355 -10.08 8.47 -7.87
CA LEU A 355 -11.31 9.25 -7.66
C LEU A 355 -11.78 9.18 -6.21
N LEU A 356 -11.54 8.08 -5.48
CA LEU A 356 -11.93 7.95 -4.08
C LEU A 356 -11.32 9.06 -3.21
N PRO A 357 -9.98 9.19 -3.10
CA PRO A 357 -9.37 10.28 -2.35
C PRO A 357 -9.68 11.66 -2.94
N TRP A 358 -9.75 11.81 -4.27
CA TRP A 358 -10.00 13.10 -4.91
C TRP A 358 -11.41 13.64 -4.62
N LEU A 359 -12.42 12.78 -4.75
CA LEU A 359 -13.78 13.10 -4.33
C LEU A 359 -13.86 13.31 -2.82
N GLY A 360 -13.07 12.56 -2.04
CA GLY A 360 -12.91 12.79 -0.60
C GLY A 360 -12.46 14.22 -0.27
N PHE A 361 -11.42 14.73 -0.94
CA PHE A 361 -10.95 16.11 -0.77
C PHE A 361 -12.05 17.12 -1.07
N GLY A 362 -12.69 16.97 -2.24
CA GLY A 362 -13.71 17.90 -2.72
C GLY A 362 -14.97 17.89 -1.86
N LEU A 363 -15.56 16.70 -1.64
CA LEU A 363 -16.82 16.55 -0.92
C LEU A 363 -16.66 16.80 0.58
N GLY A 364 -15.52 16.42 1.18
CA GLY A 364 -15.23 16.75 2.58
C GLY A 364 -15.14 18.26 2.79
N GLY A 365 -14.43 18.96 1.91
CA GLY A 365 -14.36 20.42 1.92
C GLY A 365 -15.72 21.07 1.66
N LEU A 366 -16.48 20.55 0.70
CA LEU A 366 -17.84 21.04 0.39
C LEU A 366 -18.77 20.89 1.60
N LEU A 367 -18.74 19.75 2.29
CA LEU A 367 -19.58 19.52 3.47
C LEU A 367 -19.20 20.49 4.58
N ALA A 368 -17.91 20.69 4.84
CA ALA A 368 -17.44 21.67 5.81
C ALA A 368 -17.90 23.11 5.45
N TRP A 369 -17.89 23.45 4.17
CA TRP A 369 -18.38 24.75 3.69
C TRP A 369 -19.89 24.91 3.86
N ILE A 370 -20.70 23.89 3.56
CA ILE A 370 -22.16 23.89 3.77
C ILE A 370 -22.49 24.13 5.26
N PHE A 371 -21.75 23.50 6.16
CA PHE A 371 -21.87 23.71 7.61
C PHE A 371 -21.12 24.95 8.13
N LYS A 372 -20.79 25.89 7.23
CA LYS A 372 -20.24 27.22 7.54
C LYS A 372 -18.98 27.18 8.42
N GLN A 373 -18.08 26.23 8.17
CA GLN A 373 -16.79 26.17 8.85
C GLN A 373 -15.82 27.24 8.33
N ASP A 374 -14.88 27.65 9.17
CA ASP A 374 -13.81 28.58 8.80
C ASP A 374 -12.89 27.99 7.72
N GLU A 375 -12.23 28.83 6.91
CA GLU A 375 -11.36 28.41 5.80
C GLU A 375 -10.33 27.35 6.20
N LYS A 376 -9.63 27.56 7.31
CA LYS A 376 -8.64 26.61 7.84
C LYS A 376 -9.24 25.25 8.15
N ARG A 377 -10.49 25.20 8.62
CA ARG A 377 -11.20 23.96 8.93
C ARG A 377 -11.75 23.28 7.69
N ILE A 378 -12.21 24.04 6.70
CA ILE A 378 -12.59 23.51 5.39
C ILE A 378 -11.41 22.77 4.75
N ILE A 379 -10.23 23.39 4.76
CA ILE A 379 -8.98 22.79 4.27
C ILE A 379 -8.67 21.52 5.05
N THR A 380 -8.69 21.58 6.39
CA THR A 380 -8.43 20.41 7.24
C THR A 380 -9.40 19.27 6.95
N ILE A 381 -10.71 19.52 6.95
CA ILE A 381 -11.72 18.46 6.77
C ILE A 381 -11.62 17.84 5.37
N GLY A 382 -11.36 18.65 4.34
CA GLY A 382 -11.11 18.14 2.99
C GLY A 382 -9.91 17.19 2.96
N ILE A 383 -8.74 17.66 3.41
CA ILE A 383 -7.49 16.88 3.45
C ILE A 383 -7.66 15.58 4.26
N GLU A 384 -8.25 15.69 5.45
CA GLU A 384 -8.48 14.58 6.36
C GLU A 384 -9.43 13.53 5.77
N THR A 385 -10.46 13.97 5.06
CA THR A 385 -11.40 13.05 4.40
C THR A 385 -10.70 12.29 3.29
N GLY A 386 -10.00 12.98 2.38
CA GLY A 386 -9.38 12.34 1.21
C GLY A 386 -8.18 11.45 1.54
N ILE A 387 -7.35 11.79 2.53
CA ILE A 387 -6.20 10.98 2.93
C ILE A 387 -6.65 9.87 3.88
N GLN A 388 -6.73 8.66 3.32
CA GLN A 388 -7.06 7.44 4.05
C GLN A 388 -5.81 6.77 4.64
N ASN A 389 -5.99 5.94 5.68
CA ASN A 389 -4.90 5.13 6.20
C ASN A 389 -4.69 3.85 5.36
N ILE A 390 -3.90 4.00 4.31
CA ILE A 390 -3.63 2.93 3.34
C ILE A 390 -2.87 1.76 3.97
N GLY A 391 -2.01 2.04 4.96
CA GLY A 391 -1.28 1.01 5.69
C GLY A 391 -2.22 0.02 6.38
N ILE A 392 -3.30 0.52 6.99
CA ILE A 392 -4.33 -0.32 7.63
C ILE A 392 -5.04 -1.18 6.59
N ALA A 393 -5.49 -0.58 5.49
CA ALA A 393 -6.15 -1.31 4.40
C ALA A 393 -5.26 -2.45 3.87
N PHE A 394 -3.98 -2.15 3.63
CA PHE A 394 -3.01 -3.12 3.14
C PHE A 394 -2.83 -4.28 4.12
N MET A 395 -2.65 -3.99 5.42
CA MET A 395 -2.44 -5.03 6.44
C MET A 395 -3.69 -5.89 6.65
N ILE A 396 -4.87 -5.27 6.68
CA ILE A 396 -6.13 -5.99 6.76
C ILE A 396 -6.27 -6.98 5.61
N LEU A 397 -6.09 -6.53 4.37
CA LEU A 397 -6.25 -7.39 3.19
C LEU A 397 -5.18 -8.47 3.13
N LEU A 398 -3.94 -8.14 3.50
CA LEU A 398 -2.82 -9.08 3.45
C LEU A 398 -2.98 -10.25 4.44
N TYR A 399 -3.40 -9.96 5.68
CA TYR A 399 -3.47 -10.94 6.77
C TYR A 399 -4.86 -11.55 6.98
N SER A 400 -5.91 -10.94 6.45
CA SER A 400 -7.28 -11.45 6.57
C SER A 400 -7.70 -12.31 5.39
N LEU A 401 -7.06 -12.20 4.23
CA LEU A 401 -7.43 -12.97 3.05
C LEU A 401 -6.43 -14.11 2.79
N PRO A 402 -6.90 -15.28 2.32
CA PRO A 402 -6.00 -16.34 1.87
C PRO A 402 -5.29 -15.94 0.57
N ALA A 403 -4.09 -16.49 0.36
CA ALA A 403 -3.44 -16.38 -0.96
C ALA A 403 -4.22 -17.19 -2.01
N PRO A 404 -4.38 -16.68 -3.25
CA PRO A 404 -3.80 -15.46 -3.82
C PRO A 404 -4.67 -14.19 -3.66
N ASP A 405 -5.88 -14.32 -3.12
CA ASP A 405 -6.90 -13.26 -3.00
C ASP A 405 -6.36 -12.03 -2.25
N ASN A 406 -5.56 -12.26 -1.21
CA ASN A 406 -4.87 -11.19 -0.48
C ASN A 406 -4.01 -10.30 -1.39
N SER A 407 -3.22 -10.93 -2.28
CA SER A 407 -2.29 -10.23 -3.15
C SER A 407 -3.03 -9.43 -4.21
N GLN A 408 -4.15 -9.95 -4.72
CA GLN A 408 -5.00 -9.23 -5.68
C GLN A 408 -5.76 -8.07 -5.03
N ALA A 409 -6.36 -8.28 -3.85
CA ALA A 409 -7.09 -7.21 -3.18
C ALA A 409 -6.18 -6.04 -2.74
N THR A 410 -4.91 -6.32 -2.39
CA THR A 410 -3.94 -5.28 -2.01
C THR A 410 -3.49 -4.37 -3.17
N VAL A 411 -3.83 -4.69 -4.42
CA VAL A 411 -3.51 -3.84 -5.59
C VAL A 411 -4.15 -2.45 -5.46
N MET A 412 -5.44 -2.39 -5.07
CA MET A 412 -6.16 -1.12 -4.97
C MET A 412 -5.60 -0.16 -3.92
N PRO A 413 -5.33 -0.57 -2.67
CA PRO A 413 -4.63 0.27 -1.70
C PRO A 413 -3.33 0.86 -2.24
N LEU A 414 -2.54 0.07 -2.98
CA LEU A 414 -1.28 0.55 -3.56
C LEU A 414 -1.51 1.56 -4.68
N VAL A 415 -2.46 1.31 -5.58
CA VAL A 415 -2.83 2.30 -6.63
C VAL A 415 -3.26 3.62 -5.99
N VAL A 416 -4.13 3.56 -4.98
CA VAL A 416 -4.56 4.75 -4.23
C VAL A 416 -3.37 5.43 -3.53
N ALA A 417 -2.39 4.68 -3.02
CA ALA A 417 -1.19 5.25 -2.40
C ALA A 417 -0.38 6.09 -3.38
N TYR A 418 -0.15 5.56 -4.58
CA TYR A 418 0.63 6.26 -5.60
C TYR A 418 -0.14 7.42 -6.24
N LEU A 419 -1.47 7.33 -6.29
CA LEU A 419 -2.32 8.24 -7.07
C LEU A 419 -3.22 9.19 -6.24
N SER A 420 -3.16 9.14 -4.92
CA SER A 420 -3.98 10.00 -4.05
C SER A 420 -3.47 11.44 -3.91
N LEU A 421 -2.14 11.65 -3.91
CA LEU A 421 -1.55 12.94 -3.50
C LEU A 421 -1.36 13.95 -4.64
N GLN A 422 -1.59 13.57 -5.90
CA GLN A 422 -1.39 14.42 -7.09
C GLN A 422 -2.09 15.77 -6.97
N PRO A 423 -3.38 15.87 -6.57
CA PRO A 423 -4.04 17.17 -6.45
C PRO A 423 -3.34 18.08 -5.44
N LEU A 424 -2.87 17.53 -4.33
CA LEU A 424 -2.16 18.28 -3.29
C LEU A 424 -0.78 18.75 -3.79
N TYR A 425 -0.04 17.92 -4.51
CA TYR A 425 1.22 18.34 -5.14
C TYR A 425 0.99 19.45 -6.18
N ILE A 426 -0.04 19.33 -7.02
CA ILE A 426 -0.39 20.34 -8.03
C ILE A 426 -0.74 21.66 -7.34
N LEU A 427 -1.58 21.63 -6.29
CA LEU A 427 -1.93 22.82 -5.50
C LEU A 427 -0.69 23.45 -4.85
N LEU A 428 0.21 22.64 -4.30
CA LEU A 428 1.46 23.12 -3.69
C LEU A 428 2.38 23.80 -4.72
N ILE A 429 2.55 23.19 -5.89
CA ILE A 429 3.34 23.76 -6.99
C ILE A 429 2.71 25.07 -7.45
N TYR A 430 1.40 25.09 -7.68
CA TYR A 430 0.66 26.29 -8.06
C TYR A 430 0.83 27.42 -7.04
N GLN A 431 0.65 27.14 -5.75
CA GLN A 431 0.86 28.13 -4.69
C GLN A 431 2.30 28.63 -4.63
N THR A 432 3.28 27.75 -4.86
CA THR A 432 4.70 28.10 -4.87
C THR A 432 5.04 29.02 -6.05
N ILE A 433 4.54 28.70 -7.25
CA ILE A 433 4.70 29.53 -8.44
C ILE A 433 4.03 30.88 -8.22
N ARG A 434 2.77 30.90 -7.77
CA ARG A 434 2.03 32.14 -7.47
C ARG A 434 2.75 33.01 -6.43
N ARG A 435 3.27 32.41 -5.35
CA ARG A 435 4.03 33.15 -4.31
C ARG A 435 5.33 33.75 -4.88
N LYS A 436 6.02 33.06 -5.79
CA LYS A 436 7.23 33.58 -6.46
C LYS A 436 6.90 34.68 -7.48
N CYS A 437 5.87 34.50 -8.30
CA CYS A 437 5.43 35.48 -9.29
C CYS A 437 4.85 36.75 -8.65
N CYS A 438 3.95 36.64 -7.66
CA CYS A 438 3.36 37.81 -7.00
C CYS A 438 4.32 38.53 -6.02
N LYS A 439 5.37 37.86 -5.51
CA LYS A 439 6.44 38.57 -4.79
C LYS A 439 7.26 39.47 -5.72
N SER A 440 7.42 39.08 -6.99
CA SER A 440 8.07 39.91 -8.01
C SER A 440 7.28 41.19 -8.30
N GLU A 441 5.95 41.12 -8.24
CA GLU A 441 5.05 42.26 -8.52
C GLU A 441 5.10 43.31 -7.39
N LYS A 442 5.13 42.87 -6.12
CA LYS A 442 5.30 43.80 -4.98
C LYS A 442 6.68 44.47 -4.95
N SER A 443 7.76 43.82 -5.39
CA SER A 443 9.06 44.49 -5.50
C SER A 443 9.11 45.56 -6.58
N VAL A 444 8.34 45.42 -7.66
CA VAL A 444 8.27 46.43 -8.74
C VAL A 444 7.41 47.63 -8.34
N ASP A 445 6.28 47.41 -7.66
CA ASP A 445 5.43 48.48 -7.13
C ASP A 445 6.09 49.28 -6.00
N THR A 446 6.91 48.63 -5.16
CA THR A 446 7.65 49.33 -4.10
C THR A 446 8.77 50.18 -4.69
N LEU A 447 9.44 49.71 -5.75
CA LEU A 447 10.43 50.51 -6.47
C LEU A 447 9.77 51.70 -7.20
N SER A 448 8.62 51.50 -7.85
CA SER A 448 7.85 52.57 -8.49
C SER A 448 7.38 53.66 -7.50
N LYS A 449 6.99 53.28 -6.28
CA LYS A 449 6.50 54.23 -5.25
C LYS A 449 7.61 54.95 -4.48
N THR A 450 8.85 54.47 -4.54
CA THR A 450 10.00 55.12 -3.87
C THR A 450 10.74 56.08 -4.81
N THR A 451 10.46 56.04 -6.12
CA THR A 451 11.10 56.91 -7.13
C THR A 451 10.34 58.19 -7.57
N PRO A 452 9.29 58.73 -6.91
CA PRO A 452 8.80 60.07 -7.25
C PRO A 452 9.70 61.20 -6.73
N GLU A 453 10.50 60.97 -5.69
CA GLU A 453 11.36 62.02 -5.08
C GLU A 453 12.72 62.19 -5.77
N LEU A 454 13.05 61.37 -6.79
CA LEU A 454 14.31 61.47 -7.54
C LEU A 454 14.20 62.22 -8.88
N SER A 455 13.00 62.72 -9.21
CA SER A 455 12.78 63.57 -10.39
C SER A 455 12.85 65.08 -10.11
N GLU A 456 12.72 65.53 -8.85
CA GLU A 456 12.86 66.95 -8.49
C GLU A 456 14.31 67.38 -8.24
N VAL A 457 15.20 66.46 -7.85
CA VAL A 457 16.62 66.79 -7.61
C VAL A 457 17.44 66.85 -8.92
N LYS A 458 16.89 66.33 -10.03
CA LYS A 458 17.61 66.27 -11.32
C LYS A 458 17.45 67.52 -12.18
N SER A 459 16.53 68.44 -11.83
CA SER A 459 16.35 69.72 -12.54
C SER A 459 17.24 70.86 -12.02
N GLU A 460 17.80 70.77 -10.81
CA GLU A 460 18.69 71.84 -10.28
C GLU A 460 20.17 71.63 -10.61
N VAL A 461 20.59 70.44 -11.06
CA VAL A 461 22.01 70.13 -11.30
C VAL A 461 22.39 70.23 -12.79
N LEU A 462 21.43 70.28 -13.71
CA LEU A 462 21.71 70.26 -15.16
C LEU A 462 21.88 71.65 -15.81
N ASP A 463 21.69 72.74 -15.07
CA ASP A 463 21.78 74.11 -15.62
C ASP A 463 23.17 74.78 -15.43
N ASN A 464 24.10 74.18 -14.67
CA ASN A 464 25.35 74.84 -14.27
C ASN A 464 26.66 74.32 -14.88
N GLU A 465 26.65 73.38 -15.84
CA GLU A 465 27.89 72.91 -16.49
C GLU A 465 27.84 72.99 -18.04
N ILE A 466 27.75 74.22 -18.58
CA ILE A 466 28.21 74.50 -19.96
C ILE A 466 29.02 75.80 -19.98
N SER A 467 30.33 75.69 -19.70
CA SER A 467 31.36 76.58 -20.28
C SER A 467 32.77 75.94 -20.17
N LEU A 468 33.27 75.49 -21.32
CA LEU A 468 34.66 75.09 -21.69
C LEU A 468 35.75 76.11 -21.26
N PRO A 469 37.09 75.88 -21.43
CA PRO A 469 37.82 74.71 -21.99
C PRO A 469 39.14 74.27 -21.29
N LEU A 470 39.64 73.08 -21.71
CA LEU A 470 41.03 72.60 -21.87
C LEU A 470 42.20 73.20 -21.04
N THR A 471 42.91 72.37 -20.26
CA THR A 471 44.35 72.02 -20.47
C THR A 471 44.94 71.09 -19.38
N ALA A 472 45.71 70.08 -19.85
CA ALA A 472 46.94 69.48 -19.33
C ALA A 472 47.20 69.19 -17.83
N ALA A 473 47.70 67.95 -17.62
CA ALA A 473 48.75 67.53 -16.69
C ALA A 473 48.39 67.18 -15.23
N GLY A 474 48.96 66.06 -14.75
CA GLY A 474 49.24 65.86 -13.32
C GLY A 474 48.97 64.46 -12.78
N LEU A 475 50.05 63.71 -12.53
CA LEU A 475 50.08 62.51 -11.68
C LEU A 475 49.60 62.82 -10.24
N SER A 476 48.97 61.86 -9.56
CA SER A 476 49.61 61.09 -8.47
C SER A 476 48.60 60.35 -7.56
N ALA A 477 49.14 59.26 -7.00
CA ALA A 477 48.71 58.34 -5.95
C ALA A 477 47.71 58.81 -4.88
N GLY A 478 46.91 57.86 -4.39
CA GLY A 478 46.24 57.96 -3.10
C GLY A 478 45.39 56.71 -2.79
N SER A 479 45.91 55.86 -1.93
CA SER A 479 45.39 54.57 -1.50
C SER A 479 44.32 54.64 -0.40
N GLU A 480 43.45 53.62 -0.41
CA GLU A 480 42.50 53.14 0.62
C GLU A 480 41.14 53.85 0.74
N PRO A 481 40.05 53.06 0.92
CA PRO A 481 39.56 52.91 2.30
C PRO A 481 38.95 51.53 2.69
N ILE A 482 39.27 51.13 3.93
CA ILE A 482 38.37 50.94 5.10
C ILE A 482 37.29 49.85 5.07
N LYS A 483 37.39 49.01 6.12
CA LYS A 483 36.54 47.89 6.53
C LYS A 483 35.16 48.32 7.06
N ILE A 484 34.23 47.40 6.85
CA ILE A 484 32.81 47.36 7.21
C ILE A 484 32.62 46.98 8.69
N VAL A 485 31.62 47.60 9.34
CA VAL A 485 30.77 46.96 10.35
C VAL A 485 29.33 47.05 9.89
#